data_AF-A0A327J3T9-F1
#
_entry.id   AF-A0A327J3T9-F1
#
_cell.length_a   1.000
_cell.length_b   1.000
_cell.length_c   1.000
_cell.angle_alpha   90.00
_cell.angle_beta   90.00
_cell.angle_gamma   90.00
#
_symmetry.space_group_name_H-M   'P 1'
#
loop_
_entity.id
_entity.type
_entity.pdbx_description
1 polymer ?
#
loop_
_entity_poly.entity_id
_entity_poly.type
_entity_poly.pdbx_seq_one_letter_code
_entity_poly.pdbx_strand_id
1 'polypeptide(L)'
;MVPKMILQPIVENAILHGLEGISDSVIRGEAAQEGEDLLITVTDNGHGLPPDMVGHPYRRESAPSGHHLGLFNVDTILKKHYGERYGL
;
A
#
# COMPACT_ATOMS: atom_id res chain seq x y z
N MET A 1 14.53 -11.82 -0.97
CA MET A 1 13.86 -11.61 -2.28
C MET A 1 12.55 -10.91 -2.00
N VAL A 2 12.14 -9.91 -2.79
CA VAL A 2 10.85 -9.20 -2.70
C VAL A 2 9.88 -9.80 -3.73
N PRO A 3 8.61 -10.11 -3.41
CA PRO A 3 7.70 -10.72 -4.36
C PRO A 3 7.36 -9.71 -5.45
N LYS A 4 7.33 -10.16 -6.70
CA LYS A 4 6.89 -9.31 -7.81
C LYS A 4 5.46 -8.83 -7.58
N MET A 5 5.13 -7.66 -8.14
CA MET A 5 3.77 -7.08 -8.13
C MET A 5 3.24 -6.60 -6.77
N ILE A 6 4.04 -6.55 -5.70
CA ILE A 6 3.56 -5.97 -4.43
C ILE A 6 3.50 -4.44 -4.46
N LEU A 7 4.39 -3.79 -5.21
CA LEU A 7 4.46 -2.31 -5.26
C LEU A 7 3.47 -1.72 -6.26
N GLN A 8 3.22 -2.42 -7.37
CA GLN A 8 2.31 -1.94 -8.42
C GLN A 8 0.92 -1.54 -7.89
N PRO A 9 0.18 -2.38 -7.13
CA PRO A 9 -1.15 -1.99 -6.62
C PRO A 9 -1.09 -0.85 -5.61
N ILE A 10 0.02 -0.66 -4.88
CA ILE A 10 0.20 0.49 -3.97
C ILE A 10 0.34 1.78 -4.80
N VAL A 11 1.21 1.75 -5.82
CA VAL A 11 1.46 2.88 -6.71
C VAL A 11 0.22 3.19 -7.56
N GLU A 12 -0.48 2.17 -8.08
CA GLU A 12 -1.75 2.35 -8.81
C GLU A 12 -2.81 3.02 -7.94
N ASN A 13 -2.94 2.63 -6.67
CA ASN A 13 -3.87 3.30 -5.75
C ASN A 13 -3.50 4.77 -5.52
N ALA A 14 -2.21 5.09 -5.36
CA ALA A 14 -1.77 6.48 -5.26
C ALA A 14 -2.10 7.28 -6.53
N ILE A 15 -1.85 6.72 -7.73
CA ILE A 15 -2.13 7.41 -9.00
C ILE A 15 -3.65 7.60 -9.23
N LEU A 16 -4.43 6.54 -9.06
CA LEU A 16 -5.85 6.53 -9.43
C LEU A 16 -6.74 7.25 -8.41
N HIS A 17 -6.34 7.25 -7.14
CA HIS A 17 -7.18 7.74 -6.05
C HIS A 17 -6.49 8.83 -5.21
N GLY A 18 -5.20 8.68 -4.90
CA GLY A 18 -4.48 9.66 -4.09
C GLY A 18 -4.22 10.98 -4.82
N LEU A 19 -3.87 10.92 -6.10
CA LEU A 19 -3.34 12.05 -6.87
C LEU A 19 -4.32 12.66 -7.88
N GLU A 20 -5.59 12.21 -7.87
CA GLU A 20 -6.60 12.72 -8.79
C GLU A 20 -6.75 14.25 -8.66
N GLY A 21 -6.54 14.97 -9.77
CA GLY A 21 -6.64 16.42 -9.84
C GLY A 21 -5.44 17.21 -9.32
N ILE A 22 -4.32 16.56 -8.97
CA ILE A 22 -3.12 17.23 -8.44
C ILE A 22 -2.09 17.45 -9.55
N SER A 23 -1.72 18.71 -9.79
CA SER A 23 -0.81 19.11 -10.87
C SER A 23 0.67 18.78 -10.59
N ASP A 24 1.12 18.99 -9.35
CA ASP A 24 2.49 18.69 -8.90
C ASP A 24 2.54 17.35 -8.13
N SER A 25 1.93 16.33 -8.72
CA SER A 25 1.84 15.01 -8.10
C SER A 25 3.20 14.32 -8.04
N VAL A 26 3.52 13.78 -6.87
CA VAL A 26 4.77 13.08 -6.60
C VAL A 26 4.45 11.76 -5.94
N ILE A 27 5.05 10.69 -6.47
CA ILE A 27 5.17 9.41 -5.78
C ILE A 27 6.65 9.15 -5.57
N ARG A 28 7.01 8.85 -4.33
CA ARG A 28 8.36 8.52 -3.90
C ARG A 28 8.37 7.09 -3.38
N GLY A 29 9.26 6.28 -3.94
CA GLY A 29 9.58 4.95 -3.45
C GLY A 29 10.94 4.95 -2.75
N GLU A 30 10.98 4.44 -1.53
CA GLU A 30 12.19 4.33 -0.72
C GLU A 30 12.31 2.90 -0.19
N ALA A 31 13.54 2.43 -0.02
CA ALA A 31 13.82 1.15 0.59
C ALA A 31 14.99 1.29 1.56
N ALA A 32 14.80 0.81 2.77
CA ALA A 32 15.80 0.85 3.83
C ALA A 32 15.91 -0.54 4.47
N GLN A 33 17.15 -0.94 4.76
CA GLN A 33 17.39 -2.14 5.55
C GLN A 33 17.34 -1.76 7.04
N GLU A 34 16.47 -2.43 7.79
CA GLU A 34 16.33 -2.28 9.25
C GLU A 34 16.69 -3.62 9.91
N GLY A 35 17.97 -3.79 10.25
CA GLY A 35 18.47 -5.07 10.76
C GLY A 35 18.38 -6.18 9.70
N GLU A 36 17.57 -7.20 9.97
CA GLU A 36 17.29 -8.29 9.02
C GLU A 36 16.08 -8.01 8.12
N ASP A 37 15.36 -6.93 8.38
CA ASP A 37 14.13 -6.58 7.68
C ASP A 37 14.40 -5.55 6.57
N LEU A 38 13.55 -5.57 5.54
CA LEU A 38 13.54 -4.57 4.48
C LEU A 38 12.25 -3.75 4.59
N LEU A 39 12.38 -2.49 4.96
CA LEU A 39 11.30 -1.52 4.95
C LEU A 39 11.21 -0.90 3.56
N ILE A 40 10.06 -1.03 2.90
CA ILE A 40 9.79 -0.34 1.63
C ILE A 40 8.68 0.65 1.87
N THR A 41 8.92 1.91 1.54
CA THR A 41 7.98 3.01 1.72
C THR A 41 7.57 3.55 0.36
N VAL A 42 6.26 3.67 0.14
CA VAL A 42 5.70 4.41 -0.99
C VAL A 42 4.93 5.59 -0.40
N THR A 43 5.31 6.80 -0.78
CA THR A 43 4.70 8.03 -0.30
C THR A 43 4.22 8.85 -1.48
N ASP A 44 2.98 9.32 -1.41
CA ASP A 44 2.43 10.31 -2.32
C ASP A 44 2.09 11.62 -1.59
N ASN A 45 2.00 12.72 -2.34
CA ASN A 45 1.54 14.02 -1.82
C ASN A 45 0.06 14.27 -2.13
N GLY A 46 -0.73 13.19 -2.16
CA GLY A 46 -2.13 13.19 -2.52
C GLY A 46 -3.08 13.61 -1.42
N HIS A 47 -4.36 13.31 -1.63
CA HIS A 47 -5.45 13.56 -0.68
C HIS A 47 -5.36 12.71 0.60
N GLY A 48 -4.43 11.76 0.65
CA GLY A 48 -4.25 10.83 1.77
C GLY A 48 -5.32 9.73 1.80
N LEU A 49 -5.30 8.94 2.87
CA LEU A 49 -6.27 7.87 3.08
C LEU A 49 -7.57 8.42 3.70
N PRO A 50 -8.74 7.96 3.24
CA PRO A 50 -10.02 8.22 3.88
C PRO A 50 -10.02 7.85 5.38
N PRO A 51 -10.73 8.60 6.25
CA PRO A 51 -10.74 8.35 7.70
C PRO A 51 -11.18 6.93 8.11
N ASP A 52 -12.06 6.31 7.33
CA ASP A 52 -12.56 4.95 7.52
C ASP A 52 -11.52 3.87 7.21
N MET A 53 -10.44 4.23 6.49
CA MET A 53 -9.28 3.36 6.27
C MET A 53 -8.21 3.47 7.37
N VAL A 54 -8.28 4.50 8.22
CA VAL A 54 -7.30 4.73 9.28
C VAL A 54 -7.53 3.75 10.44
N GLY A 55 -6.55 2.87 10.70
CA GLY A 55 -6.55 1.97 11.87
C GLY A 55 -7.06 0.54 11.64
N HIS A 56 -7.64 0.23 10.48
CA HIS A 56 -8.04 -1.14 10.11
C HIS A 56 -7.76 -1.40 8.63
N PRO A 57 -6.49 -1.47 8.20
CA PRO A 57 -6.21 -0.85 6.92
C PRO A 57 -6.60 -1.75 5.74
N TYR A 58 -6.66 -3.08 5.90
CA TYR A 58 -6.92 -3.96 4.76
C TYR A 58 -7.75 -5.18 5.17
N ARG A 59 -9.08 -5.05 5.27
CA ARG A 59 -9.99 -6.19 5.48
C ARG A 59 -10.96 -6.30 4.32
N ARG A 60 -11.13 -7.52 3.81
CA ARG A 60 -12.02 -7.86 2.70
C ARG A 60 -13.48 -7.44 2.93
N GLU A 61 -13.91 -7.43 4.19
CA GLU A 61 -15.29 -7.14 4.62
C GLU A 61 -15.59 -5.64 4.77
N SER A 62 -14.55 -4.79 4.80
CA SER A 62 -14.68 -3.34 5.04
C SER A 62 -14.75 -2.51 3.76
N ALA A 63 -14.86 -3.13 2.59
CA ALA A 63 -14.84 -2.44 1.30
C ALA A 63 -16.27 -2.38 0.70
N PRO A 64 -16.98 -1.24 0.77
CA PRO A 64 -18.30 -1.08 0.13
C PRO A 64 -18.22 -1.09 -1.41
N SER A 65 -17.00 -0.96 -1.94
CA SER A 65 -16.69 -0.81 -3.34
C SER A 65 -15.24 -1.28 -3.53
N GLY A 66 -14.95 -2.04 -4.59
CA GLY A 66 -13.72 -2.83 -4.80
C GLY A 66 -12.37 -2.10 -4.79
N HIS A 67 -12.32 -0.82 -4.42
CA HIS A 67 -11.14 0.05 -4.33
C HIS A 67 -10.07 -0.43 -3.33
N HIS A 68 -10.44 -1.27 -2.36
CA HIS A 68 -9.54 -1.71 -1.27
C HIS A 68 -8.90 -3.09 -1.51
N LEU A 69 -9.23 -3.76 -2.62
CA LEU A 69 -8.76 -5.13 -2.88
C LEU A 69 -7.26 -5.17 -3.18
N GLY A 70 -6.70 -4.11 -3.78
CA GLY A 70 -5.28 -4.01 -4.13
C GLY A 70 -4.36 -4.10 -2.92
N LEU A 71 -4.55 -3.21 -1.93
CA LEU A 71 -3.72 -3.20 -0.71
C LEU A 71 -3.96 -4.45 0.15
N PHE A 72 -5.20 -4.94 0.23
CA PHE A 72 -5.50 -6.22 0.89
C PHE A 72 -4.74 -7.40 0.29
N ASN A 73 -4.68 -7.48 -1.05
CA ASN A 73 -3.93 -8.52 -1.72
C ASN A 73 -2.43 -8.40 -1.43
N VAL A 74 -1.88 -7.19 -1.39
CA VAL A 74 -0.47 -6.98 -1.03
C VAL A 74 -0.19 -7.45 0.39
N ASP A 75 -0.97 -7.01 1.37
CA ASP A 75 -0.81 -7.43 2.77
C ASP A 75 -0.91 -8.97 2.92
N THR A 76 -1.89 -9.58 2.25
CA THR A 76 -2.06 -11.05 2.23
C THR A 76 -0.85 -11.75 1.61
N ILE A 77 -0.31 -11.23 0.51
CA ILE A 77 0.88 -11.78 -0.16
C ILE A 77 2.10 -11.68 0.76
N LEU A 78 2.31 -10.54 1.41
CA LEU A 78 3.42 -10.31 2.33
C LEU A 78 3.36 -11.27 3.52
N LYS A 79 2.20 -11.38 4.17
CA LYS A 79 1.97 -12.32 5.28
C LYS A 79 2.18 -13.76 4.87
N LYS A 80 1.73 -14.16 3.67
CA LYS A 80 1.92 -15.51 3.16
C LYS A 80 3.38 -15.85 2.87
N HIS A 81 4.19 -14.89 2.42
CA HIS A 81 5.60 -15.14 2.07
C HIS A 81 6.56 -14.99 3.24
N TYR A 82 6.29 -14.06 4.17
CA TYR A 82 7.23 -13.69 5.23
C TYR A 82 6.70 -13.95 6.64
N GLY A 83 5.40 -14.25 6.77
CA GLY A 83 4.71 -14.52 8.04
C GLY A 83 3.93 -13.33 8.56
N GLU A 84 3.10 -13.55 9.58
CA GLU A 84 2.13 -12.57 10.14
C GLU A 84 2.76 -11.30 10.72
N ARG A 85 4.08 -11.28 10.93
CA ARG A 85 4.82 -10.09 11.40
C ARG A 85 5.11 -9.09 10.29
N TYR A 86 4.91 -9.46 9.03
CA TYR A 86 5.12 -8.62 7.86
C TYR A 86 3.78 -8.29 7.21
N GLY A 87 3.70 -7.16 6.54
CA GLY A 87 2.45 -6.67 5.97
C GLY A 87 2.56 -5.21 5.58
N LEU A 88 1.39 -4.62 5.31
CA LEU A 88 1.23 -3.18 5.12
C LEU A 88 0.75 -2.48 6.40
#